data_AF-A0A8J7CQ56-F1
#
_entry.id   AF-A0A8J7CQ56-F1
#
_cell.length_a   1.000
_cell.length_b   1.000
_cell.length_c   1.000
_cell.angle_alpha   90.00
_cell.angle_beta   90.00
_cell.angle_gamma   90.00
#
_symmetry.space_group_name_H-M   'P 1'
#
loop_
_entity.id
_entity.type
_entity.pdbx_description
1 polymer ?
#
loop_
_entity_poly.entity_id
_entity_poly.type
_entity_poly.pdbx_seq_one_letter_code
_entity_poly.pdbx_strand_id
1 'polypeptide(L)'
;MATREEKLKKINDELEAMSDEELSMVAGGTKSETENDSRFLNSLNGSCDRYGAFRVCNEDSCVPEIENAWATVGIKAKLKVKPGIGSENEYYLDGKEITQEEARQHAMNVTGHHMTEKDWNW
;
A
#
# COMPACT_ATOMS: atom_id res chain seq x y z
N MET A 1 -41.72 6.05 3.70
CA MET A 1 -40.64 5.27 3.06
C MET A 1 -40.08 6.11 1.93
N ALA A 2 -38.77 6.36 1.90
CA ALA A 2 -38.14 7.12 0.82
C ALA A 2 -38.27 6.38 -0.52
N THR A 3 -38.60 7.11 -1.56
CA THR A 3 -38.73 6.61 -2.94
C THR A 3 -37.36 6.21 -3.50
N ARG A 4 -37.35 5.40 -4.56
CA ARG A 4 -36.10 4.92 -5.20
C ARG A 4 -35.25 6.08 -5.74
N GLU A 5 -35.90 7.12 -6.26
CA GLU A 5 -35.23 8.33 -6.78
C GLU A 5 -34.60 9.15 -5.66
N GLU A 6 -35.27 9.31 -4.52
CA GLU A 6 -34.71 9.99 -3.35
C GLU A 6 -33.51 9.24 -2.77
N LYS A 7 -33.52 7.91 -2.82
CA LYS A 7 -32.36 7.08 -2.40
C LYS A 7 -31.17 7.24 -3.35
N LEU A 8 -31.41 7.25 -4.66
CA LEU A 8 -30.34 7.41 -5.66
C LEU A 8 -29.70 8.78 -5.58
N LYS A 9 -30.50 9.83 -5.41
CA LYS A 9 -29.99 11.19 -5.25
C LYS A 9 -29.13 11.33 -4.00
N LYS A 10 -29.59 10.77 -2.88
CA LYS A 10 -28.84 10.80 -1.61
C LYS A 10 -27.48 10.09 -1.72
N ILE A 11 -27.42 8.95 -2.40
CA ILE A 11 -26.16 8.23 -2.65
C ILE A 11 -25.21 9.07 -3.52
N ASN A 12 -25.73 9.76 -4.53
CA ASN A 12 -24.92 10.61 -5.40
C ASN A 12 -24.38 11.84 -4.68
N ASP A 13 -25.22 12.49 -3.87
CA ASP A 13 -24.82 13.65 -3.05
C ASP A 13 -23.78 13.24 -1.98
N GLU A 14 -23.87 12.02 -1.42
CA GLU A 14 -22.87 11.46 -0.50
C GLU A 14 -21.54 11.13 -1.21
N LEU A 15 -21.59 10.64 -2.46
CA LEU A 15 -20.39 10.36 -3.28
C LEU A 15 -19.65 11.63 -3.71
N GLU A 16 -20.37 12.71 -4.06
CA GLU A 16 -19.76 14.00 -4.40
C GLU A 16 -19.22 14.76 -3.18
N ALA A 17 -19.66 14.39 -1.97
CA ALA A 17 -19.19 14.96 -0.71
C ALA A 17 -17.98 14.22 -0.11
N MET A 18 -17.60 13.06 -0.65
CA MET A 18 -16.40 12.33 -0.22
C MET A 18 -15.13 13.04 -0.72
N SER A 19 -14.14 13.17 0.14
CA SER A 19 -12.83 13.72 -0.26
C SER A 19 -12.07 12.74 -1.17
N ASP A 20 -11.09 13.25 -1.92
CA ASP A 20 -10.20 12.40 -2.74
C ASP A 20 -9.50 11.31 -1.90
N GLU A 21 -9.26 11.57 -0.61
CA GLU A 21 -8.72 10.59 0.35
C GLU A 21 -9.72 9.45 0.63
N GLU A 22 -11.01 9.76 0.82
CA GLU A 22 -12.08 8.78 1.02
C GLU A 22 -12.35 7.97 -0.25
N LEU A 23 -12.26 8.59 -1.43
CA LEU A 23 -12.33 7.90 -2.72
C LEU A 23 -11.11 6.98 -2.94
N SER A 24 -9.91 7.36 -2.49
CA SER A 24 -8.72 6.51 -2.54
C SER A 24 -8.83 5.27 -1.61
N MET A 25 -9.49 5.42 -0.46
CA MET A 25 -9.78 4.34 0.47
C MET A 25 -10.79 3.33 -0.10
N VAL A 26 -11.71 3.78 -0.97
CA VAL A 26 -12.65 2.92 -1.70
C VAL A 26 -11.99 2.25 -2.92
N ALA A 27 -11.02 2.90 -3.55
CA ALA A 27 -10.39 2.44 -4.79
C ALA A 27 -9.18 1.49 -4.62
N GLY A 28 -8.54 1.42 -3.44
CA GLY A 28 -7.40 0.50 -3.26
C GLY A 28 -6.65 0.54 -1.94
N GLY A 29 -6.71 1.65 -1.18
CA GLY A 29 -6.12 1.78 0.16
C GLY A 29 -4.72 1.17 0.35
N THR A 30 -4.45 0.65 1.55
CA THR A 30 -3.22 -0.07 1.92
C THR A 30 -2.87 -1.27 1.05
N LYS A 31 -3.84 -1.79 0.27
CA LYS A 31 -3.62 -2.93 -0.62
C LYS A 31 -2.81 -2.51 -1.84
N SER A 32 -3.17 -1.37 -2.45
CA SER A 32 -2.40 -0.81 -3.57
C SER A 32 -1.01 -0.36 -3.13
N GLU A 33 -0.87 0.19 -1.92
CA GLU A 33 0.43 0.52 -1.34
C GLU A 33 1.29 -0.73 -1.14
N THR A 34 0.70 -1.79 -0.60
CA THR A 34 1.40 -3.07 -0.36
C THR A 34 1.76 -3.77 -1.68
N GLU A 35 0.90 -3.71 -2.69
CA GLU A 35 1.23 -4.15 -4.06
C GLU A 35 2.45 -3.38 -4.59
N ASN A 36 2.44 -2.05 -4.46
CA ASN A 36 3.56 -1.22 -4.91
C ASN A 36 4.86 -1.55 -4.17
N ASP A 37 4.80 -1.81 -2.87
CA ASP A 37 5.97 -2.26 -2.11
C ASP A 37 6.52 -3.59 -2.63
N SER A 38 5.66 -4.55 -2.93
CA SER A 38 6.12 -5.83 -3.50
C SER A 38 6.82 -5.65 -4.84
N ARG A 39 6.32 -4.75 -5.70
CA ARG A 39 6.94 -4.42 -6.99
C ARG A 39 8.29 -3.75 -6.80
N PHE A 40 8.34 -2.74 -5.91
CA PHE A 40 9.56 -2.02 -5.58
C PHE A 40 10.63 -2.97 -5.03
N LEU A 41 10.31 -3.77 -4.02
CA LEU A 41 11.26 -4.68 -3.36
C LEU A 41 11.72 -5.79 -4.30
N ASN A 42 10.82 -6.36 -5.10
CA ASN A 42 11.19 -7.33 -6.13
C ASN A 42 12.18 -6.73 -7.14
N SER A 43 11.89 -5.53 -7.65
CA SER A 43 12.78 -4.84 -8.59
C SER A 43 14.10 -4.38 -7.96
N LEU A 44 14.09 -4.02 -6.67
CA LEU A 44 15.26 -3.52 -5.96
C LEU A 44 16.29 -4.62 -5.69
N ASN A 45 15.84 -5.75 -5.15
CA ASN A 45 16.74 -6.81 -4.68
C ASN A 45 16.18 -8.25 -4.80
N GLY A 46 14.98 -8.42 -5.35
CA GLY A 46 14.35 -9.73 -5.53
C GLY A 46 13.97 -10.43 -4.22
N SER A 47 13.80 -9.70 -3.12
CA SER A 47 13.54 -10.26 -1.78
C SER A 47 12.13 -10.81 -1.57
N CYS A 48 11.18 -10.49 -2.46
CA CYS A 48 9.84 -11.07 -2.53
C CYS A 48 9.37 -11.15 -3.98
N ASP A 49 8.27 -11.85 -4.24
CA ASP A 49 7.59 -11.81 -5.55
C ASP A 49 6.83 -10.48 -5.78
N ARG A 50 6.42 -10.24 -7.03
CA ARG A 50 5.50 -9.15 -7.39
C ARG A 50 4.06 -9.61 -7.15
N TYR A 51 3.35 -8.93 -6.26
CA TYR A 51 1.96 -9.26 -5.91
C TYR A 51 1.01 -8.20 -6.43
N GLY A 52 -0.02 -8.62 -7.19
CA GLY A 52 -1.13 -7.72 -7.54
C GLY A 52 -2.09 -7.51 -6.38
N ALA A 53 -2.84 -6.40 -6.36
CA ALA A 53 -3.81 -6.07 -5.32
C ALA A 53 -4.77 -7.21 -4.96
N PHE A 54 -5.20 -8.02 -5.95
CA PHE A 54 -6.08 -9.16 -5.70
C PHE A 54 -5.41 -10.22 -4.80
N ARG A 55 -4.13 -10.52 -5.04
CA ARG A 55 -3.37 -11.50 -4.26
C ARG A 55 -3.07 -10.95 -2.87
N VAL A 56 -2.60 -9.70 -2.79
CA VAL A 56 -2.42 -8.95 -1.54
C VAL A 56 -3.68 -8.93 -0.67
N CYS A 57 -4.86 -8.83 -1.29
CA CYS A 57 -6.14 -8.77 -0.58
C CYS A 57 -6.64 -10.14 -0.06
N ASN A 58 -6.27 -11.24 -0.71
CA ASN A 58 -6.89 -12.55 -0.48
C ASN A 58 -5.92 -13.61 0.04
N GLU A 59 -4.60 -13.37 -0.04
CA GLU A 59 -3.56 -14.27 0.42
C GLU A 59 -2.81 -13.65 1.60
N ASP A 60 -3.09 -14.16 2.81
CA ASP A 60 -2.42 -13.74 4.04
C ASP A 60 -0.91 -14.00 4.02
N SER A 61 -0.41 -14.90 3.16
CA SER A 61 1.01 -15.24 3.08
C SER A 61 1.89 -14.15 2.46
N CYS A 62 1.32 -13.29 1.61
CA CYS A 62 2.09 -12.24 0.92
C CYS A 62 2.51 -11.13 1.88
N VAL A 63 1.70 -10.85 2.90
CA VAL A 63 1.95 -9.75 3.85
C VAL A 63 3.22 -9.97 4.67
N PRO A 64 3.39 -11.11 5.38
CA PRO A 64 4.63 -11.39 6.09
C PRO A 64 5.86 -11.43 5.17
N GLU A 65 5.70 -11.86 3.91
CA GLU A 65 6.81 -11.88 2.97
C GLU A 65 7.30 -10.48 2.60
N ILE A 66 6.38 -9.55 2.33
CA ILE A 66 6.71 -8.15 2.04
C ILE A 66 7.30 -7.46 3.28
N GLU A 67 6.77 -7.75 4.48
CA GLU A 67 7.35 -7.26 5.74
C GLU A 67 8.79 -7.77 5.96
N ASN A 68 9.04 -9.05 5.66
CA ASN A 68 10.38 -9.63 5.73
C ASN A 68 11.32 -9.03 4.68
N ALA A 69 10.82 -8.76 3.47
CA ALA A 69 11.57 -8.10 2.41
C ALA A 69 12.02 -6.68 2.82
N TRP A 70 11.14 -5.89 3.43
CA TRP A 70 11.51 -4.60 4.05
C TRP A 70 12.57 -4.77 5.15
N ALA A 71 12.47 -5.81 5.97
CA ALA A 71 13.44 -6.08 7.02
C ALA A 71 14.86 -6.38 6.47
N THR A 72 14.98 -6.95 5.26
CA THR A 72 16.29 -7.17 4.61
C THR A 72 17.07 -5.90 4.33
N VAL A 73 16.37 -4.77 4.20
CA VAL A 73 16.94 -3.43 3.97
C VAL A 73 16.87 -2.55 5.22
N GLY A 74 16.68 -3.14 6.40
CA GLY A 74 16.70 -2.43 7.68
C GLY A 74 15.42 -1.68 8.04
N ILE A 75 14.33 -1.87 7.28
CA ILE A 75 13.03 -1.25 7.54
C ILE A 75 12.11 -2.25 8.23
N LYS A 76 11.54 -1.86 9.37
CA LYS A 76 10.43 -2.61 9.95
C LYS A 76 9.12 -2.06 9.39
N ALA A 77 8.42 -2.85 8.58
CA ALA A 77 7.09 -2.53 8.09
C ALA A 77 6.00 -3.24 8.91
N LYS A 78 4.83 -2.60 9.06
CA LYS A 78 3.59 -3.25 9.50
C LYS A 78 2.50 -2.97 8.47
N LEU A 79 2.17 -3.97 7.67
CA LEU A 79 1.24 -3.79 6.55
C LEU A 79 -0.18 -4.08 7.02
N LYS A 80 -1.08 -3.11 6.83
CA LYS A 80 -2.45 -3.15 7.37
C LYS A 80 -3.46 -3.40 6.25
N VAL A 81 -3.36 -4.58 5.66
CA VAL A 81 -4.05 -4.96 4.41
C VAL A 81 -5.51 -5.43 4.63
N LYS A 82 -5.99 -5.42 5.88
CA LYS A 82 -7.29 -6.03 6.25
C LYS A 82 -8.50 -5.19 5.80
N PRO A 83 -9.60 -5.83 5.35
CA PRO A 83 -10.83 -5.14 4.99
C PRO A 83 -11.43 -4.37 6.18
N GLY A 84 -11.85 -3.13 5.96
CA GLY A 84 -12.64 -2.35 6.93
C GLY A 84 -11.83 -1.57 7.96
N ILE A 85 -10.50 -1.58 7.88
CA ILE A 85 -9.62 -0.77 8.72
C ILE A 85 -8.80 0.11 7.77
N GLY A 86 -9.24 1.35 7.55
CA GLY A 86 -8.55 2.36 6.74
C GLY A 86 -7.29 2.90 7.41
N SER A 87 -6.43 2.02 7.93
CA SER A 87 -5.20 2.41 8.59
C SER A 87 -4.05 2.19 7.64
N GLU A 88 -3.27 3.24 7.38
CA GLU A 88 -2.07 3.22 6.54
C GLU A 88 -1.03 2.21 7.03
N ASN A 89 -0.21 1.73 6.10
CA ASN A 89 0.97 0.93 6.41
C ASN A 89 1.96 1.77 7.24
N GLU A 90 2.59 1.14 8.22
CA GLU A 90 3.57 1.83 9.08
C GLU A 90 4.98 1.36 8.75
N TYR A 91 5.93 2.30 8.67
CA TYR A 91 7.34 2.01 8.40
C TYR A 91 8.20 2.60 9.50
N TYR A 92 9.21 1.86 9.92
CA TYR A 92 10.12 2.28 10.97
C TYR A 92 11.56 2.04 10.58
N LEU A 93 12.40 3.06 10.79
CA LEU A 93 13.86 2.99 10.69
C LEU A 93 14.44 3.31 12.07
N ASP A 94 15.24 2.38 12.61
CA ASP A 94 15.83 2.49 13.96
C ASP A 94 14.79 2.81 15.06
N GLY A 95 13.57 2.30 14.90
CA GLY A 95 12.46 2.51 15.82
C GLY A 95 11.72 3.84 15.68
N LYS A 96 12.16 4.74 14.78
CA LYS A 96 11.43 5.97 14.44
C LYS A 96 10.49 5.71 13.27
N GLU A 97 9.24 6.16 13.40
CA GLU A 97 8.27 6.12 12.31
C GLU A 97 8.70 7.05 11.18
N ILE A 98 8.62 6.54 9.95
CA ILE A 98 8.97 7.23 8.71
C ILE A 98 7.89 7.00 7.67
N THR A 99 7.87 7.83 6.64
CA THR A 99 7.01 7.66 5.48
C THR A 99 7.47 6.50 4.60
N GLN A 100 6.56 5.98 3.76
CA GLN A 100 6.90 4.96 2.76
C GLN A 100 8.00 5.43 1.81
N GLU A 101 7.99 6.71 1.42
CA GLU A 101 8.99 7.26 0.50
C GLU A 101 10.37 7.34 1.16
N GLU A 102 10.45 7.74 2.44
CA GLU A 102 11.70 7.69 3.20
C GLU A 102 12.23 6.25 3.32
N ALA A 103 11.34 5.26 3.50
CA ALA A 103 11.72 3.85 3.54
C ALA A 103 12.29 3.37 2.20
N ARG A 104 11.67 3.75 1.07
CA ARG A 104 12.17 3.45 -0.28
C ARG A 104 13.54 4.08 -0.52
N GLN A 105 13.70 5.36 -0.19
CA GLN A 105 14.98 6.04 -0.35
C GLN A 105 16.07 5.38 0.49
N HIS A 106 15.76 5.00 1.73
CA HIS A 106 16.69 4.24 2.57
C HIS A 106 17.07 2.90 1.93
N ALA A 107 16.11 2.13 1.44
CA ALA A 107 16.36 0.85 0.80
C ALA A 107 17.23 0.98 -0.47
N MET A 108 17.00 2.00 -1.29
CA MET A 108 17.85 2.32 -2.45
C MET A 108 19.28 2.71 -2.03
N ASN A 109 19.42 3.47 -0.94
CA ASN A 109 20.74 3.82 -0.40
C ASN A 109 21.50 2.59 0.13
N VAL A 110 20.81 1.68 0.83
CA VAL A 110 21.41 0.45 1.38
C VAL A 110 21.86 -0.49 0.28
N THR A 111 21.06 -0.64 -0.78
CA THR A 111 21.36 -1.55 -1.89
C THR A 111 22.25 -0.94 -2.96
N GLY A 112 22.38 0.40 -3.00
CA GLY A 112 23.06 1.14 -4.06
C GLY A 112 22.29 1.22 -5.38
N HIS A 113 21.09 0.63 -5.46
CA HIS A 113 20.27 0.56 -6.66
C HIS A 113 19.22 1.65 -6.64
N HIS A 114 19.45 2.72 -7.40
CA HIS A 114 18.54 3.86 -7.48
C HIS A 114 17.55 3.66 -8.63
N MET A 115 16.26 3.75 -8.32
CA MET A 115 15.16 3.49 -9.24
C MET A 115 14.12 4.60 -9.14
N THR A 116 13.54 4.96 -10.27
CA THR A 116 12.32 5.77 -10.35
C THR A 116 11.09 4.86 -10.31
N GLU A 117 9.91 5.44 -10.09
CA GLU A 117 8.65 4.69 -10.12
C GLU A 117 8.47 3.85 -11.40
N LYS A 118 8.87 4.41 -12.55
CA LYS A 118 8.76 3.73 -13.86
C LYS A 118 9.64 2.48 -13.96
N ASP A 119 10.72 2.40 -13.20
CA ASP A 119 11.66 1.30 -13.27
C ASP A 119 11.12 0.03 -12.59
N TRP A 120 10.26 0.21 -11.58
CA TRP A 120 9.67 -0.91 -10.84
C TRP A 120 8.17 -1.10 -11.09
N ASN A 121 7.46 -0.13 -11.69
CA ASN A 121 6.01 -0.19 -11.94
C ASN A 121 5.68 -0.57 -13.39
N TRP A 122 6.06 -1.78 -13.81
CA TRP A 122 5.78 -2.39 -15.13
C TRP A 122 4.99 -3.71 -15.04
#